data_AF-A0A1B3XNV2-F1
#
_entry.id   AF-A0A1B3XNV2-F1
#
_cell.length_a   1.000
_cell.length_b   1.000
_cell.length_c   1.000
_cell.angle_alpha   90.00
_cell.angle_beta   90.00
_cell.angle_gamma   90.00
#
_symmetry.space_group_name_H-M   'P 1'
#
loop_
_entity.id
_entity.type
_entity.pdbx_description
1 polymer ?
#
loop_
_entity_poly.entity_id
_entity_poly.type
_entity_poly.pdbx_seq_one_letter_code
_entity_poly.pdbx_strand_id
1 'polypeptide(L)'
;MPAIALLGFLAILYSFFYLLYHFIKKIKNKERTLSKKIFYPSLIGGIIFFIVGISFLDTGVQAKLDDEIEQNTKLTAENNTLKLENSKLEKQISDLTSEIKETASNITEYENNLKTLEEEKKAFSSEKDSLNEKVSDLTAKNTSLQNKVDSLNTQLASKDTSTPTAKENSDQSTASISSGEREDFANCTDLRGTYPNGVPAGHPAYVPSMDRDKDNYACER
;
A
#
# COMPACT_ATOMS: atom_id res chain seq x y z
N MET A 1 -45.58 19.87 -46.78
CA MET A 1 -45.82 21.31 -47.01
C MET A 1 -44.82 22.07 -47.92
N PRO A 2 -43.70 21.51 -48.45
CA PRO A 2 -42.81 22.29 -49.33
C PRO A 2 -43.47 22.65 -50.68
N ALA A 3 -44.47 21.88 -51.11
CA ALA A 3 -45.27 22.17 -52.30
C ALA A 3 -46.02 23.51 -52.20
N ILE A 4 -46.46 23.94 -51.01
CA ILE A 4 -47.17 25.22 -50.83
C ILE A 4 -46.19 26.39 -50.96
N ALA A 5 -44.98 26.27 -50.38
CA ALA A 5 -43.93 27.26 -50.54
C ALA A 5 -43.48 27.37 -52.01
N LEU A 6 -43.33 26.23 -52.70
CA LEU A 6 -43.01 26.19 -54.14
C LEU A 6 -44.12 26.84 -54.99
N LEU A 7 -45.39 26.53 -54.72
CA LEU A 7 -46.52 27.16 -55.42
C LEU A 7 -46.57 28.68 -55.16
N GLY A 8 -46.33 29.12 -53.92
CA GLY A 8 -46.22 30.53 -53.58
C GLY A 8 -45.08 31.23 -54.33
N PHE A 9 -43.90 30.61 -54.36
CA PHE A 9 -42.74 31.10 -55.10
C PHE A 9 -42.99 31.20 -56.62
N LEU A 10 -43.60 30.17 -57.21
CA LEU A 10 -43.98 30.17 -58.62
C LEU A 10 -45.01 31.28 -58.94
N ALA A 11 -45.97 31.55 -58.05
CA ALA A 11 -46.94 32.63 -58.20
C ALA A 11 -46.28 34.03 -58.11
N ILE A 12 -45.26 34.19 -57.28
CA ILE A 12 -44.42 35.40 -57.20
C ILE A 12 -43.64 35.58 -58.51
N LEU A 13 -42.98 34.53 -59.01
CA LEU A 13 -42.26 34.58 -60.29
C LEU A 13 -43.19 34.92 -61.45
N TYR A 14 -44.37 34.30 -61.51
CA TYR A 14 -45.38 34.62 -62.51
C TYR A 14 -45.76 36.11 -62.47
N SER A 15 -45.92 36.69 -61.27
CA SER A 15 -46.21 38.11 -61.09
C SER A 15 -45.10 39.02 -61.63
N PHE A 16 -43.83 38.68 -61.39
CA PHE A 16 -42.69 39.41 -61.94
C PHE A 16 -42.59 39.28 -63.47
N PHE A 17 -42.79 38.08 -64.03
CA PHE A 17 -42.83 37.88 -65.47
C PHE A 17 -44.00 38.63 -66.12
N TYR A 18 -45.16 38.67 -65.47
CA TYR A 18 -46.32 39.44 -65.93
C TYR A 18 -46.01 40.95 -65.94
N LEU A 19 -45.33 41.47 -64.92
CA LEU A 19 -44.89 42.87 -64.87
C LEU A 19 -43.86 43.17 -65.98
N LEU A 20 -42.85 42.33 -66.16
CA LEU A 20 -41.84 42.45 -67.23
C LEU A 20 -42.49 42.46 -68.62
N TYR A 21 -43.38 41.51 -68.89
CA TYR A 21 -44.16 41.44 -70.12
C TYR A 21 -44.97 42.72 -70.36
N HIS A 22 -45.65 43.20 -69.32
CA HIS A 22 -46.42 44.44 -69.39
C HIS A 22 -45.52 45.64 -69.71
N PHE A 23 -44.37 45.76 -69.06
CA PHE A 23 -43.43 46.86 -69.26
C PHE A 23 -42.89 46.90 -70.70
N ILE A 24 -42.48 45.74 -71.24
CA ILE A 24 -42.05 45.62 -72.65
C ILE A 24 -43.17 46.05 -73.61
N LYS A 25 -44.41 45.66 -73.32
CA LYS A 25 -45.56 46.01 -74.15
C LYS A 25 -45.96 47.48 -74.01
N LYS A 26 -45.76 48.09 -72.85
CA LYS A 26 -46.00 49.52 -72.59
C LYS A 26 -44.99 50.41 -73.31
N ILE A 27 -43.73 49.96 -73.45
CA ILE A 27 -42.73 50.65 -74.27
C ILE A 27 -43.18 50.72 -75.73
N LYS A 28 -43.80 49.64 -76.25
CA LYS A 28 -44.33 49.60 -77.62
C LYS A 28 -45.65 50.36 -77.78
N ASN A 29 -46.56 50.26 -76.81
CA ASN A 29 -47.89 50.88 -76.85
C ASN A 29 -48.16 51.65 -75.55
N LYS A 30 -48.02 52.98 -75.58
CA LYS A 30 -48.07 53.86 -74.40
C LYS A 30 -49.41 53.86 -73.64
N GLU A 31 -50.52 53.49 -74.28
CA GLU A 31 -51.86 53.54 -73.69
C GLU A 31 -52.20 52.36 -72.78
N ARG A 32 -51.36 51.32 -72.71
CA ARG A 32 -51.67 50.13 -71.89
C ARG A 32 -51.39 50.35 -70.41
N THR A 33 -52.42 50.15 -69.59
CA THR A 33 -52.35 50.17 -68.12
C THR A 33 -52.18 48.77 -67.53
N LEU A 34 -51.59 48.65 -66.34
CA LEU A 34 -51.38 47.37 -65.66
C LEU A 34 -52.70 46.86 -65.07
N SER A 35 -53.05 45.59 -65.29
CA SER A 35 -54.23 45.01 -64.66
C SER A 35 -53.98 44.73 -63.18
N LYS A 36 -54.42 45.67 -62.33
CA LYS A 36 -54.32 45.54 -60.86
C LYS A 36 -55.04 44.28 -60.34
N LYS A 37 -56.09 43.85 -61.03
CA LYS A 37 -56.90 42.66 -60.67
C LYS A 37 -56.18 41.33 -60.89
N ILE A 38 -55.13 41.31 -61.71
CA ILE A 38 -54.35 40.09 -62.00
C ILE A 38 -53.03 40.13 -61.23
N PHE A 39 -52.37 41.29 -61.24
CA PHE A 39 -51.05 41.45 -60.65
C PHE A 39 -51.05 41.34 -59.12
N TYR A 40 -51.87 42.14 -58.42
CA TYR A 40 -51.83 42.20 -56.96
C TYR A 40 -52.30 40.91 -56.28
N PRO A 41 -53.39 40.25 -56.71
CA PRO A 41 -53.79 38.97 -56.10
C PRO A 41 -52.75 37.87 -56.27
N SER A 42 -52.08 37.79 -57.43
CA SER A 42 -51.01 36.81 -57.65
C SER A 42 -49.77 37.11 -56.81
N LEU A 43 -49.39 38.39 -56.69
CA LEU A 43 -48.23 38.79 -55.89
C LEU A 43 -48.48 38.58 -54.39
N ILE A 44 -49.58 39.13 -53.88
CA ILE A 44 -49.92 39.09 -52.46
C ILE A 44 -50.26 37.66 -52.04
N GLY A 45 -51.05 36.93 -52.85
CA GLY A 45 -51.34 35.52 -52.62
C GLY A 45 -50.08 34.65 -52.67
N GLY A 46 -49.19 34.90 -53.61
CA GLY A 46 -47.89 34.23 -53.69
C GLY A 46 -47.02 34.47 -52.46
N ILE A 47 -46.91 35.72 -51.99
CA ILE A 47 -46.17 36.07 -50.77
C ILE A 47 -46.78 35.41 -49.54
N ILE A 48 -48.11 35.43 -49.38
CA ILE A 48 -48.80 34.79 -48.25
C ILE A 48 -48.54 33.28 -48.26
N PHE A 49 -48.71 32.61 -49.41
CA PHE A 49 -48.46 31.17 -49.50
C PHE A 49 -46.98 30.81 -49.35
N PHE A 50 -46.07 31.68 -49.76
CA PHE A 50 -44.65 31.50 -49.55
C PHE A 50 -44.28 31.63 -48.06
N ILE A 51 -44.76 32.66 -47.37
CA ILE A 51 -44.53 32.86 -45.92
C ILE A 51 -45.11 31.68 -45.13
N VAL A 52 -46.39 31.36 -45.36
CA VAL A 52 -47.05 30.22 -44.68
C VAL A 52 -46.33 28.92 -45.01
N GLY A 53 -45.96 28.69 -46.27
CA GLY A 53 -45.24 27.50 -46.69
C GLY A 53 -43.85 27.37 -46.05
N ILE A 54 -43.14 28.49 -45.84
CA ILE A 54 -41.82 28.54 -45.17
C ILE A 54 -41.94 28.31 -43.67
N SER A 55 -43.00 28.78 -43.02
CA SER A 55 -43.23 28.49 -41.59
C SER A 55 -43.37 26.99 -41.29
N PHE A 56 -43.59 26.15 -42.30
CA PHE A 56 -43.64 24.68 -42.19
C PHE A 56 -42.50 23.99 -42.96
N LEU A 57 -41.51 24.73 -43.46
CA LEU A 57 -40.29 24.18 -44.06
C LEU A 57 -39.28 23.88 -42.94
N ASP A 58 -39.26 22.59 -42.58
CA ASP A 58 -38.16 21.86 -41.95
C ASP A 58 -38.12 21.76 -40.41
N THR A 59 -38.73 20.68 -39.90
CA THR A 59 -38.52 20.13 -38.55
C THR A 59 -37.39 19.11 -38.50
N GLY A 60 -36.84 18.67 -39.64
CA GLY A 60 -35.81 17.64 -39.72
C GLY A 60 -34.41 18.17 -39.43
N VAL A 61 -34.08 19.37 -39.88
CA VAL A 61 -32.82 20.06 -39.52
C VAL A 61 -32.83 20.51 -38.07
N GLN A 62 -33.97 21.00 -37.56
CA GLN A 62 -34.10 21.38 -36.15
C GLN A 62 -33.94 20.15 -35.23
N ALA A 63 -34.57 19.02 -35.56
CA ALA A 63 -34.42 17.78 -34.77
C ALA A 63 -32.97 17.26 -34.74
N LYS A 64 -32.24 17.37 -35.86
CA LYS A 64 -30.80 17.03 -35.90
C LYS A 64 -29.95 18.00 -35.07
N LEU A 65 -30.26 19.29 -35.13
CA LEU A 65 -29.59 20.30 -34.32
C LEU A 65 -29.81 20.04 -32.83
N ASP A 66 -31.04 19.72 -32.43
CA ASP A 66 -31.39 19.41 -31.04
C ASP A 66 -30.67 18.13 -30.55
N ASP A 67 -30.63 17.06 -31.37
CA ASP A 67 -29.89 15.82 -31.06
C ASP A 67 -28.38 16.08 -30.92
N GLU A 68 -27.79 16.88 -31.80
CA GLU A 68 -26.36 17.20 -31.75
C GLU A 68 -26.00 18.14 -30.57
N ILE A 69 -26.93 19.00 -30.15
CA ILE A 69 -26.83 19.76 -28.91
C ILE A 69 -26.86 18.81 -27.71
N GLU A 70 -27.80 17.87 -27.67
CA GLU A 70 -27.89 16.88 -26.59
C GLU A 70 -26.60 16.06 -26.49
N GLN A 71 -26.08 15.56 -27.60
CA GLN A 71 -24.80 14.84 -27.63
C GLN A 71 -23.62 15.71 -27.14
N ASN A 72 -23.54 16.98 -27.55
CA ASN A 72 -22.49 17.89 -27.06
C ASN A 72 -22.61 18.16 -25.55
N THR A 73 -23.83 18.31 -25.02
CA THR A 73 -24.01 18.49 -23.58
C THR A 73 -23.57 17.26 -22.79
N LYS A 74 -23.88 16.06 -23.30
CA LYS A 74 -23.43 14.79 -22.70
C LYS A 74 -21.91 14.65 -22.76
N LEU A 75 -21.30 14.90 -23.92
CA LEU A 75 -19.83 14.90 -24.09
C LEU A 75 -19.16 15.91 -23.17
N THR A 76 -19.77 17.07 -22.94
CA THR A 76 -19.25 18.09 -22.01
C THR A 76 -19.31 17.58 -20.56
N ALA A 77 -20.40 16.93 -20.17
CA ALA A 77 -20.53 16.32 -18.85
C ALA A 77 -19.51 15.19 -18.63
N GLU A 78 -19.34 14.30 -19.61
CA GLU A 78 -18.34 13.23 -19.56
C GLU A 78 -16.91 13.79 -19.46
N ASN A 79 -16.56 14.81 -20.24
CA ASN A 79 -15.26 15.48 -20.14
C ASN A 79 -15.00 16.09 -18.76
N ASN A 80 -16.01 16.70 -18.14
CA ASN A 80 -15.88 17.25 -16.79
C ASN A 80 -15.67 16.14 -15.75
N THR A 81 -16.39 15.03 -15.87
CA THR A 81 -16.21 13.85 -15.01
C THR A 81 -14.80 13.27 -15.17
N LEU A 82 -14.33 13.06 -16.41
CA LEU A 82 -12.99 12.55 -16.69
C LEU A 82 -11.90 13.50 -16.16
N LYS A 83 -12.11 14.81 -16.22
CA LYS A 83 -11.18 15.80 -15.66
C LYS A 83 -11.10 15.71 -14.14
N LEU A 84 -12.23 15.50 -13.46
CA LEU A 84 -12.27 15.28 -12.01
C LEU A 84 -11.56 13.98 -11.63
N GLU A 85 -11.79 12.91 -12.38
CA GLU A 85 -11.14 11.62 -12.15
C GLU A 85 -9.63 11.71 -12.35
N ASN A 86 -9.17 12.39 -13.42
CA ASN A 86 -7.74 12.65 -13.63
C ASN A 86 -7.13 13.45 -12.47
N SER A 87 -7.79 14.49 -11.99
CA SER A 87 -7.30 15.26 -10.84
C SER A 87 -7.21 14.41 -9.56
N LYS A 88 -8.15 13.47 -9.36
CA LYS A 88 -8.12 12.52 -8.26
C LYS A 88 -6.95 11.54 -8.39
N LEU A 89 -6.75 10.99 -9.59
CA LEU A 89 -5.63 10.07 -9.88
C LEU A 89 -4.29 10.77 -9.70
N GLU A 90 -4.14 12.01 -10.15
CA GLU A 90 -2.94 12.82 -9.93
C GLU A 90 -2.63 12.99 -8.44
N LYS A 91 -3.65 13.25 -7.61
CA LYS A 91 -3.49 13.33 -6.16
C LYS A 91 -3.03 12.01 -5.56
N GLN A 92 -3.66 10.90 -5.96
CA GLN A 92 -3.26 9.56 -5.49
C GLN A 92 -1.81 9.22 -5.87
N ILE A 93 -1.38 9.59 -7.08
CA ILE A 93 0.01 9.41 -7.51
C ILE A 93 0.97 10.22 -6.63
N SER A 94 0.62 11.47 -6.30
CA SER A 94 1.42 12.33 -5.42
C SER A 94 1.54 11.76 -4.00
N ASP A 95 0.43 11.28 -3.44
CA ASP A 95 0.40 10.70 -2.10
C ASP A 95 1.25 9.42 -2.04
N LEU A 96 1.06 8.49 -3.00
CA LEU A 96 1.85 7.27 -3.12
C LEU A 96 3.35 7.55 -3.33
N THR A 97 3.69 8.58 -4.11
CA THR A 97 5.09 8.98 -4.33
C THR A 97 5.74 9.45 -3.02
N SER A 98 4.98 10.15 -2.18
CA SER A 98 5.45 10.60 -0.87
C SER A 98 5.68 9.43 0.08
N GLU A 99 4.76 8.46 0.10
CA GLU A 99 4.87 7.23 0.90
C GLU A 99 6.06 6.36 0.46
N ILE A 100 6.30 6.23 -0.85
CA ILE A 100 7.48 5.53 -1.40
C ILE A 100 8.77 6.19 -0.92
N LYS A 101 8.83 7.53 -0.93
CA LYS A 101 10.01 8.28 -0.48
C LYS A 101 10.28 8.08 1.01
N GLU A 102 9.24 8.11 1.84
CA GLU A 102 9.35 7.86 3.28
C GLU A 102 9.82 6.43 3.56
N THR A 103 9.21 5.45 2.89
CA THR A 103 9.58 4.04 3.01
C THR A 103 11.03 3.80 2.59
N ALA A 104 11.50 4.45 1.52
CA ALA A 104 12.89 4.37 1.09
C ALA A 104 13.86 4.95 2.13
N SER A 105 13.51 6.06 2.77
CA SER A 105 14.30 6.63 3.88
C SER A 105 14.40 5.64 5.05
N ASN A 106 13.28 5.04 5.44
CA ASN A 106 13.24 4.08 6.55
C ASN A 106 14.06 2.81 6.24
N ILE A 107 14.04 2.34 4.98
CA ILE A 107 14.89 1.21 4.55
C ILE A 107 16.37 1.56 4.76
N THR A 108 16.82 2.73 4.33
CA THR A 108 18.22 3.14 4.52
C THR A 108 18.62 3.27 5.99
N GLU A 109 17.69 3.70 6.85
CA GLU A 109 17.90 3.74 8.30
C GLU A 109 18.05 2.33 8.88
N TYR A 110 17.15 1.40 8.52
CA TYR A 110 17.23 0.02 8.98
C TYR A 110 18.47 -0.71 8.48
N GLU A 111 18.92 -0.46 7.25
CA GLU A 111 20.17 -1.00 6.73
C GLU A 111 21.38 -0.52 7.54
N ASN A 112 21.43 0.76 7.90
CA ASN A 112 22.49 1.31 8.75
C ASN A 112 22.46 0.70 10.16
N ASN A 113 21.27 0.59 10.75
CA ASN A 113 21.09 -0.02 12.07
C ASN A 113 21.46 -1.50 12.08
N LEU A 114 21.21 -2.24 11.01
CA LEU A 114 21.66 -3.63 10.87
C LEU A 114 23.19 -3.73 10.85
N LYS A 115 23.84 -2.83 10.12
CA LYS A 115 25.31 -2.79 10.04
C LYS A 115 25.94 -2.50 11.40
N THR A 116 25.42 -1.50 12.12
CA THR A 116 25.94 -1.17 13.47
C THR A 116 25.72 -2.33 14.45
N LEU A 117 24.55 -2.97 14.41
CA LEU A 117 24.26 -4.11 15.28
C LEU A 117 25.17 -5.32 14.97
N GLU A 118 25.54 -5.53 13.71
CA GLU A 118 26.49 -6.57 13.33
C GLU A 118 27.91 -6.28 13.83
N GLU A 119 28.34 -5.02 13.78
CA GLU A 119 29.62 -4.57 14.34
C GLU A 119 29.66 -4.73 15.86
N GLU A 120 28.58 -4.35 16.57
CA GLU A 120 28.44 -4.55 18.02
C GLU A 120 28.49 -6.04 18.39
N LYS A 121 27.82 -6.91 17.62
CA LYS A 121 27.87 -8.36 17.85
C LYS A 121 29.28 -8.92 17.74
N LYS A 122 30.08 -8.45 16.77
CA LYS A 122 31.49 -8.84 16.62
C LYS A 122 32.35 -8.32 17.78
N ALA A 123 32.10 -7.10 18.23
CA ALA A 123 32.78 -6.52 19.38
C ALA A 123 32.50 -7.32 20.67
N PHE A 124 31.23 -7.62 20.96
CA PHE A 124 30.85 -8.43 22.13
C PHE A 124 31.39 -9.85 22.06
N SER A 125 31.44 -10.47 20.87
CA SER A 125 32.09 -11.78 20.71
C SER A 125 33.57 -11.74 21.09
N SER A 126 34.29 -10.71 20.63
CA SER A 126 35.72 -10.55 20.93
C SER A 126 35.96 -10.28 22.42
N GLU A 127 35.09 -9.47 23.05
CA GLU A 127 35.13 -9.23 24.50
C GLU A 127 34.90 -10.52 25.29
N LYS A 128 33.93 -11.35 24.86
CA LYS A 128 33.64 -12.64 25.48
C LYS A 128 34.84 -13.58 25.43
N ASP A 129 35.53 -13.66 24.29
CA ASP A 129 36.72 -14.48 24.13
C ASP A 129 37.86 -14.02 25.06
N SER A 130 38.09 -12.70 25.14
CA SER A 130 39.07 -12.13 26.06
C SER A 130 38.74 -12.39 27.53
N LEU A 131 37.47 -12.31 27.91
CA LEU A 131 37.02 -12.62 29.27
C LEU A 131 37.23 -14.10 29.58
N ASN A 132 36.96 -14.99 28.63
CA ASN A 132 37.13 -16.43 28.80
C ASN A 132 38.61 -16.80 28.99
N GLU A 133 39.53 -16.17 28.25
CA GLU A 133 40.98 -16.31 28.48
C GLU A 133 41.39 -15.88 29.89
N LYS A 134 40.89 -14.73 30.37
CA LYS A 134 41.15 -14.26 31.73
C LYS A 134 40.63 -15.23 32.79
N VAL A 135 39.44 -15.79 32.59
CA VAL A 135 38.87 -16.80 33.49
C VAL A 135 39.75 -18.06 33.51
N SER A 136 40.23 -18.51 32.36
CA SER A 136 41.15 -19.65 32.27
C SER A 136 42.47 -19.39 33.03
N ASP A 137 43.10 -18.22 32.84
CA ASP A 137 44.34 -17.85 33.53
C ASP A 137 44.14 -17.76 35.06
N LEU A 138 43.05 -17.13 35.51
CA LEU A 138 42.72 -17.04 36.93
C LEU A 138 42.44 -18.42 37.54
N THR A 139 41.77 -19.31 36.81
CA THR A 139 41.50 -20.68 37.25
C THR A 139 42.79 -21.49 37.41
N ALA A 140 43.72 -21.36 36.45
CA ALA A 140 45.03 -21.98 36.54
C ALA A 140 45.84 -21.45 37.74
N LYS A 141 45.83 -20.14 37.97
CA LYS A 141 46.47 -19.52 39.14
C LYS A 141 45.86 -20.01 40.45
N ASN A 142 44.54 -20.06 40.56
CA ASN A 142 43.87 -20.60 41.75
C ASN A 142 44.23 -22.05 42.01
N THR A 143 44.27 -22.89 40.99
CA THR A 143 44.69 -24.30 41.13
C THR A 143 46.14 -24.40 41.63
N SER A 144 47.04 -23.57 41.09
CA SER A 144 48.44 -23.53 41.55
C SER A 144 48.57 -23.06 42.99
N LEU A 145 47.79 -22.06 43.40
CA LEU A 145 47.76 -21.57 44.78
C LEU A 145 47.18 -22.62 45.74
N GLN A 146 46.11 -23.32 45.35
CA GLN A 146 45.53 -24.40 46.12
C GLN A 146 46.56 -25.51 46.37
N ASN A 147 47.25 -25.96 45.32
CA ASN A 147 48.32 -26.96 45.45
C ASN A 147 49.45 -26.51 46.40
N LYS A 148 49.79 -25.21 46.41
CA LYS A 148 50.77 -24.66 47.37
C LYS A 148 50.25 -24.68 48.80
N VAL A 149 48.98 -24.31 49.01
CA VAL A 149 48.33 -24.36 50.32
C VAL A 149 48.34 -25.80 50.84
N ASP A 150 47.94 -26.77 50.02
CA ASP A 150 47.87 -28.18 50.39
C ASP A 150 49.28 -28.73 50.74
N SER A 151 50.30 -28.36 49.96
CA SER A 151 51.69 -28.71 50.24
C SER A 151 52.20 -28.12 51.56
N LEU A 152 51.93 -26.83 51.82
CA LEU A 152 52.31 -26.18 53.07
C LEU A 152 51.58 -26.79 54.27
N ASN A 153 50.29 -27.13 54.11
CA ASN A 153 49.51 -27.76 55.16
C ASN A 153 50.04 -29.16 55.49
N THR A 154 50.44 -29.93 54.47
CA THR A 154 51.10 -31.22 54.64
C THR A 154 52.45 -31.08 55.37
N GLN A 155 53.22 -30.04 55.06
CA GLN A 155 54.47 -29.73 55.78
C GLN A 155 54.21 -29.32 57.24
N LEU A 156 53.13 -28.57 57.51
CA LEU A 156 52.72 -28.22 58.86
C LEU A 156 52.35 -29.49 59.67
N ALA A 157 51.52 -30.36 59.11
CA ALA A 157 51.14 -31.63 59.73
C ALA A 157 52.37 -32.54 59.98
N SER A 158 53.35 -32.51 59.07
CA SER A 158 54.62 -33.26 59.22
C SER A 158 55.52 -32.70 60.33
N LYS A 159 55.34 -31.42 60.71
CA LYS A 159 56.12 -30.74 61.75
C LYS A 159 55.51 -30.90 63.15
N ASP A 160 54.21 -31.18 63.24
CA ASP A 160 53.50 -31.44 64.51
C ASP A 160 53.48 -32.93 64.92
N THR A 161 53.86 -33.86 64.04
CA THR A 161 53.70 -35.31 64.33
C THR A 161 55.00 -35.96 64.77
N SER A 162 55.41 -35.68 66.01
CA SER A 162 56.32 -36.51 66.82
C SER A 162 55.54 -37.35 67.84
N THR A 163 54.51 -38.10 67.42
CA THR A 163 53.96 -39.26 68.17
C THR A 163 53.01 -40.06 67.26
N PRO A 164 53.04 -41.41 67.24
CA PRO A 164 52.30 -42.21 66.27
C PRO A 164 50.92 -42.66 66.82
N THR A 165 49.92 -42.87 65.95
CA THR A 165 49.04 -44.06 65.92
C THR A 165 48.17 -44.12 64.62
N ALA A 166 48.41 -45.18 63.85
CA ALA A 166 47.58 -46.05 63.00
C ALA A 166 46.15 -45.74 62.47
N LYS A 167 45.95 -46.23 61.21
CA LYS A 167 44.74 -46.76 60.51
C LYS A 167 43.66 -45.76 60.04
N GLU A 168 42.96 -45.88 58.91
CA GLU A 168 42.72 -46.96 57.92
C GLU A 168 42.10 -46.34 56.64
N ASN A 169 42.67 -46.64 55.46
CA ASN A 169 42.07 -47.12 54.21
C ASN A 169 40.60 -46.76 53.83
N SER A 170 40.38 -46.10 52.68
CA SER A 170 39.80 -46.72 51.47
C SER A 170 39.48 -45.66 50.40
N ASP A 171 40.05 -45.84 49.21
CA ASP A 171 39.49 -45.40 47.94
C ASP A 171 38.07 -45.97 47.75
N GLN A 172 37.20 -45.27 47.03
CA GLN A 172 36.73 -45.69 45.70
C GLN A 172 35.50 -44.90 45.23
N SER A 173 35.66 -44.38 44.02
CA SER A 173 34.63 -43.92 43.09
C SER A 173 33.36 -44.79 43.07
N THR A 174 32.19 -44.18 43.16
CA THR A 174 30.96 -44.76 42.58
C THR A 174 29.94 -43.68 42.30
N ALA A 175 29.48 -43.65 41.05
CA ALA A 175 28.37 -42.85 40.56
C ALA A 175 27.12 -43.08 41.43
N SER A 176 26.65 -42.03 42.09
CA SER A 176 25.42 -42.00 42.85
C SER A 176 24.35 -41.28 42.03
N ILE A 177 23.51 -42.10 41.38
CA ILE A 177 22.13 -41.74 41.05
C ILE A 177 21.45 -41.47 42.40
N SER A 178 21.47 -40.21 42.81
CA SER A 178 20.71 -39.71 43.94
C SER A 178 19.26 -39.56 43.49
N SER A 179 18.39 -40.38 44.05
CA SER A 179 16.94 -40.19 44.07
C SER A 179 16.64 -38.83 44.71
N GLY A 180 16.64 -37.79 43.88
CA GLY A 180 16.39 -36.43 44.32
C GLY A 180 14.95 -36.26 44.76
N GLU A 181 14.79 -35.73 45.97
CA GLU A 181 13.59 -35.07 46.45
C GLU A 181 13.01 -34.20 45.31
N ARG A 182 11.70 -34.33 45.04
CA ARG A 182 11.05 -33.55 43.99
C ARG A 182 11.12 -32.07 44.38
N GLU A 183 11.76 -31.26 43.56
CA GLU A 183 11.85 -29.82 43.73
C GLU A 183 10.72 -29.16 42.92
N ASP A 184 9.65 -28.73 43.59
CA ASP A 184 8.51 -28.11 42.92
C ASP A 184 8.71 -26.58 42.78
N PHE A 185 8.70 -26.08 41.54
CA PHE A 185 8.76 -24.66 41.23
C PHE A 185 7.39 -24.18 40.71
N ALA A 186 6.97 -22.96 41.11
CA ALA A 186 5.65 -22.44 40.73
C ALA A 186 5.56 -22.03 39.25
N ASN A 187 6.67 -21.60 38.65
CA ASN A 187 6.74 -21.13 37.26
C ASN A 187 8.19 -21.17 36.73
N CYS A 188 8.36 -20.98 35.42
CA CYS A 188 9.68 -21.05 34.78
C CYS A 188 10.64 -19.93 35.21
N THR A 189 10.14 -18.81 35.75
CA THR A 189 11.00 -17.74 36.26
C THR A 189 11.73 -18.19 37.52
N ASP A 190 11.00 -18.82 38.46
CA ASP A 190 11.58 -19.33 39.70
C ASP A 190 12.53 -20.49 39.43
N LEU A 191 12.15 -21.42 38.55
CA LEU A 191 12.99 -22.55 38.14
C LEU A 191 14.30 -22.06 37.52
N ARG A 192 14.25 -21.06 36.63
CA ARG A 192 15.45 -20.50 35.98
C ARG A 192 16.36 -19.73 36.94
N GLY A 193 15.86 -19.32 38.10
CA GLY A 193 16.70 -18.77 39.17
C GLY A 193 17.73 -19.79 39.67
N THR A 194 17.33 -21.06 39.76
CA THR A 194 18.20 -22.17 40.19
C THR A 194 18.85 -22.89 39.00
N TYR A 195 18.10 -23.06 37.90
CA TYR A 195 18.52 -23.77 36.68
C TYR A 195 18.36 -22.86 35.45
N PRO A 196 19.34 -21.96 35.17
CA PRO A 196 19.21 -20.91 34.15
C PRO A 196 18.94 -21.40 32.72
N ASN A 197 19.31 -22.65 32.44
CA ASN A 197 19.18 -23.30 31.14
C ASN A 197 18.01 -24.29 31.09
N GLY A 198 17.09 -24.28 32.05
CA GLY A 198 16.01 -25.27 32.14
C GLY A 198 16.48 -26.64 32.65
N VAL A 199 15.58 -27.63 32.63
CA VAL A 199 15.85 -28.98 33.16
C VAL A 199 15.28 -30.08 32.26
N PRO A 200 15.99 -31.21 32.05
CA PRO A 200 15.49 -32.34 31.27
C PRO A 200 14.47 -33.19 32.04
N ALA A 201 13.69 -34.01 31.34
CA ALA A 201 12.62 -34.85 31.91
C ALA A 201 13.03 -35.79 33.07
N GLY A 202 14.31 -36.14 33.19
CA GLY A 202 14.83 -36.97 34.30
C GLY A 202 15.21 -36.17 35.55
N HIS A 203 15.11 -34.84 35.52
CA HIS A 203 15.54 -33.98 36.62
C HIS A 203 14.45 -33.89 37.72
N PRO A 204 14.80 -33.86 39.02
CA PRO A 204 13.82 -33.76 40.12
C PRO A 204 12.89 -32.55 40.04
N ALA A 205 13.35 -31.47 39.38
CA ALA A 205 12.61 -30.24 39.14
C ALA A 205 11.78 -30.22 37.85
N TYR A 206 11.73 -31.33 37.10
CA TYR A 206 10.98 -31.38 35.84
C TYR A 206 9.48 -31.49 36.10
N VAL A 207 8.72 -30.56 35.52
CA VAL A 207 7.26 -30.54 35.58
C VAL A 207 6.69 -30.52 34.14
N PRO A 208 5.90 -31.54 33.73
CA PRO A 208 5.37 -31.62 32.36
C PRO A 208 4.50 -30.44 31.92
N SER A 209 3.90 -29.68 32.84
CA SER A 209 3.11 -28.49 32.50
C SER A 209 3.97 -27.28 32.13
N MET A 210 5.28 -27.33 32.42
CA MET A 210 6.25 -26.25 32.16
C MET A 210 7.07 -26.49 30.88
N ASP A 211 6.96 -27.68 30.31
CA ASP A 211 7.47 -28.09 29.00
C ASP A 211 6.40 -27.78 27.93
N ARG A 212 6.50 -26.58 27.32
CA ARG A 212 5.43 -26.01 26.49
C ARG A 212 5.30 -26.71 25.14
N ASP A 213 6.42 -27.17 24.61
CA ASP A 213 6.60 -27.77 23.29
C ASP A 213 6.77 -29.29 23.33
N LYS A 214 6.88 -29.88 24.52
CA LYS A 214 6.86 -31.33 24.80
C LYS A 214 8.05 -32.06 24.20
N ASP A 215 9.21 -31.43 24.27
CA ASP A 215 10.47 -31.98 23.78
C ASP A 215 11.21 -32.78 24.87
N ASN A 216 10.62 -32.91 26.06
CA ASN A 216 11.20 -33.47 27.28
C ASN A 216 12.21 -32.55 27.98
N TYR A 217 12.10 -31.25 27.77
CA TYR A 217 12.96 -30.24 28.37
C TYR A 217 12.14 -29.03 28.88
N ALA A 218 12.08 -28.85 30.20
CA ALA A 218 11.26 -27.80 30.79
C ALA A 218 12.01 -26.47 30.89
N CYS A 219 11.31 -25.37 30.54
CA CYS A 219 11.76 -23.99 30.73
C CYS A 219 13.09 -23.62 30.07
N GLU A 220 13.38 -24.16 28.87
CA GLU A 220 14.49 -23.70 28.03
C GLU A 220 14.34 -22.23 27.58
N ARG A 221 15.41 -21.68 26.99
CA ARG A 221 15.49 -20.28 26.53
C ARG A 221 15.29 -20.15 25.04
#